data_AF-A0A3C1LF24-F1
#
_entry.id   AF-A0A3C1LF24-F1
#
_cell.length_a   1.000
_cell.length_b   1.000
_cell.length_c   1.000
_cell.angle_alpha   90.00
_cell.angle_beta   90.00
_cell.angle_gamma   90.00
#
_symmetry.space_group_name_H-M   'P 1'
#
loop_
_entity.id
_entity.type
_entity.pdbx_description
1 polymer ?
#
loop_
_entity_poly.entity_id
_entity_poly.type
_entity_poly.pdbx_seq_one_letter_code
_entity_poly.pdbx_strand_id
1 'polypeptide(L)'
;VSGSTYALLNKATAALVTSGTATLETALFKVPEVVCYKGNPISYAIAKRIITIKFISLVNLIMDKLVVTELIQNNLTVTTVQQELHKILYDQAHVAQVLKDYNTLYNTLKAGGNASEQAATAIVSQLTSLAKA
;
A
#
# COMPACT_ATOMS: atom_id res chain seq x y z
N VAL A 1 18.82 1.66 10.90
CA VAL A 1 18.21 0.89 12.01
C VAL A 1 17.39 -0.24 11.41
N SER A 2 17.71 -1.49 11.73
CA SER A 2 16.94 -2.66 11.25
C SER A 2 15.91 -3.06 12.31
N GLY A 3 14.73 -3.56 11.90
CA GLY A 3 13.69 -4.07 12.80
C GLY A 3 12.85 -3.00 13.52
N SER A 4 12.95 -1.72 13.16
CA SER A 4 12.21 -0.61 13.81
C SER A 4 11.28 0.14 12.85
N THR A 5 10.76 -0.54 11.83
CA THR A 5 9.99 0.05 10.73
C THR A 5 8.85 0.95 11.21
N TYR A 6 7.98 0.46 12.11
CA TYR A 6 6.82 1.23 12.57
C TYR A 6 7.19 2.45 13.43
N ALA A 7 8.24 2.34 14.25
CA ALA A 7 8.74 3.47 15.04
C ALA A 7 9.32 4.56 14.14
N LEU A 8 9.94 4.18 13.01
CA LEU A 8 10.43 5.12 12.00
C LEU A 8 9.28 5.75 11.22
N LEU A 9 8.30 4.96 10.77
CA LEU A 9 7.13 5.46 10.05
C LEU A 9 6.35 6.48 10.89
N ASN A 10 6.12 6.21 12.18
CA ASN A 10 5.42 7.14 13.07
C ASN A 10 6.13 8.50 13.25
N LYS A 11 7.40 8.63 12.83
CA LYS A 11 8.17 9.88 12.87
C LYS A 11 8.47 10.44 11.48
N ALA A 12 8.11 9.72 10.42
CA ALA A 12 8.41 10.11 9.05
C ALA A 12 7.37 11.10 8.54
N THR A 13 7.82 12.14 7.83
CA THR A 13 6.93 13.09 7.14
C THR A 13 6.46 12.55 5.79
N ALA A 14 7.29 11.74 5.14
CA ALA A 14 7.04 11.14 3.84
C ALA A 14 7.85 9.84 3.71
N ALA A 15 7.43 8.94 2.83
CA ALA A 15 8.12 7.67 2.59
C ALA A 15 8.25 7.34 1.09
N LEU A 16 9.39 6.75 0.72
CA LEU A 16 9.52 5.98 -0.52
C LEU A 16 9.37 4.51 -0.16
N VAL A 17 8.40 3.82 -0.76
CA VAL A 17 8.00 2.48 -0.34
C VAL A 17 7.96 1.55 -1.54
N THR A 18 8.39 0.30 -1.38
CA THR A 18 8.21 -0.72 -2.43
C THR A 18 6.76 -1.16 -2.53
N SER A 19 6.36 -1.78 -3.65
CA SER A 19 5.07 -2.45 -3.74
C SER A 19 4.97 -3.58 -2.70
N GLY A 20 3.78 -3.74 -2.09
CA GLY A 20 3.50 -4.75 -1.08
C GLY A 20 2.73 -4.22 0.12
N THR A 21 2.75 -4.98 1.22
CA THR A 21 2.06 -4.64 2.48
C THR A 21 2.58 -3.36 3.12
N ALA A 22 3.86 -3.04 2.90
CA ALA A 22 4.46 -1.81 3.38
C ALA A 22 3.71 -0.54 2.91
N THR A 23 3.07 -0.58 1.75
CA THR A 23 2.24 0.54 1.26
C THR A 23 1.03 0.76 2.18
N LEU A 24 0.32 -0.33 2.50
CA LEU A 24 -0.83 -0.27 3.38
C LEU A 24 -0.44 0.12 4.81
N GLU A 25 0.64 -0.45 5.33
CA GLU A 25 1.17 -0.10 6.66
C GLU A 25 1.51 1.40 6.73
N THR A 26 2.23 1.92 5.73
CA THR A 26 2.61 3.34 5.66
C THR A 26 1.39 4.27 5.63
N ALA A 27 0.37 3.93 4.82
CA ALA A 27 -0.88 4.66 4.77
C ALA A 27 -1.67 4.62 6.11
N LEU A 28 -1.63 3.48 6.82
CA LEU A 28 -2.25 3.34 8.15
C LEU A 28 -1.55 4.19 9.21
N PHE A 29 -0.24 4.41 9.09
CA PHE A 29 0.51 5.39 9.89
C PHE A 29 0.29 6.84 9.46
N LYS A 30 -0.55 7.11 8.45
CA LYS A 30 -0.82 8.46 7.91
C LYS A 30 0.42 9.16 7.37
N VAL A 31 1.38 8.39 6.86
CA VAL A 31 2.58 8.93 6.23
C VAL A 31 2.34 8.96 4.71
N PRO A 32 2.31 10.14 4.07
CA PRO A 32 2.28 10.23 2.62
C PRO A 32 3.43 9.46 1.97
N GLU A 33 3.16 8.75 0.87
CA GLU A 33 4.15 7.88 0.25
C GLU A 33 4.19 8.00 -1.29
N VAL A 34 5.35 7.64 -1.85
CA VAL A 34 5.53 7.34 -3.27
C VAL A 34 5.97 5.90 -3.40
N VAL A 35 5.27 5.15 -4.25
CA VAL A 35 5.55 3.73 -4.48
C VAL A 35 6.60 3.60 -5.57
N CYS A 36 7.69 2.92 -5.26
CA CYS A 36 8.85 2.76 -6.14
C CYS A 36 9.08 1.28 -6.43
N TYR A 37 9.12 0.89 -7.70
CA TYR A 37 9.45 -0.48 -8.06
C TYR A 37 10.36 -0.56 -9.28
N LYS A 38 11.51 -1.22 -9.13
CA LYS A 38 12.43 -1.51 -10.21
C LYS A 38 12.85 -2.98 -10.16
N GLY A 39 12.43 -3.74 -11.15
CA GLY A 39 12.72 -5.16 -11.28
C GLY A 39 13.40 -5.48 -12.61
N ASN A 40 13.75 -6.76 -12.81
CA ASN A 40 14.29 -7.21 -14.09
C ASN A 40 13.31 -6.87 -15.23
N PRO A 41 13.76 -6.20 -16.31
CA PRO A 41 12.88 -5.78 -17.42
C PRO A 41 12.14 -6.95 -18.09
N ILE A 42 12.79 -8.11 -18.21
CA ILE A 42 12.20 -9.31 -18.81
C ILE A 42 11.09 -9.85 -17.89
N SER A 43 11.38 -10.03 -16.60
CA SER A 43 10.38 -10.48 -15.63
C SER A 43 9.18 -9.53 -15.57
N TYR A 44 9.42 -8.22 -15.61
CA TYR A 44 8.35 -7.23 -15.64
C TYR A 44 7.53 -7.31 -16.94
N ALA A 45 8.17 -7.47 -18.09
CA ALA A 45 7.48 -7.59 -19.37
C ALA A 45 6.64 -8.87 -19.48
N ILE A 46 7.07 -9.95 -18.83
CA ILE A 46 6.28 -11.20 -18.71
C ILE A 46 5.11 -10.95 -17.76
N ALA A 47 5.38 -10.44 -16.55
CA ALA A 47 4.36 -10.16 -15.55
C ALA A 47 3.25 -9.25 -16.09
N LYS A 48 3.61 -8.17 -16.79
CA LYS A 48 2.65 -7.22 -17.39
C LYS A 48 1.76 -7.85 -18.47
N ARG A 49 2.19 -8.93 -19.13
CA ARG A 49 1.37 -9.64 -20.12
C ARG A 49 0.39 -10.62 -19.47
N ILE A 50 0.71 -11.12 -18.28
CA ILE A 50 -0.09 -12.11 -17.56
C ILE A 50 -1.06 -11.44 -16.58
N ILE A 51 -0.62 -10.36 -15.94
CA ILE A 51 -1.36 -9.68 -14.86
C ILE A 51 -2.19 -8.54 -15.45
N THR A 52 -3.48 -8.51 -15.15
CA THR A 52 -4.47 -7.54 -15.65
C THR A 52 -4.83 -6.43 -14.65
N ILE A 53 -4.11 -6.34 -13.53
CA ILE A 53 -4.39 -5.36 -12.47
C ILE A 53 -4.04 -3.94 -12.92
N LYS A 54 -4.86 -2.96 -12.50
CA LYS A 54 -4.68 -1.54 -12.84
C LYS A 54 -3.54 -0.87 -12.07
N PHE A 55 -3.27 -1.34 -10.84
CA PHE A 55 -2.34 -0.74 -9.89
C PHE A 55 -1.49 -1.84 -9.23
N ILE A 56 -0.28 -1.51 -8.79
CA ILE A 56 0.58 -2.48 -8.08
C ILE A 56 0.59 -2.30 -6.56
N SER A 57 0.23 -1.12 -6.06
CA SER A 57 0.15 -0.86 -4.62
C SER A 57 -1.18 -1.33 -4.05
N LEU A 58 -1.17 -1.84 -2.81
CA LEU A 58 -2.39 -2.26 -2.16
C LEU A 58 -3.33 -1.08 -1.91
N VAL A 59 -2.77 0.09 -1.61
CA VAL A 59 -3.53 1.33 -1.41
C VAL A 59 -4.37 1.66 -2.64
N ASN A 60 -3.76 1.73 -3.82
CA ASN A 60 -4.48 2.07 -5.04
C ASN A 60 -5.44 0.95 -5.48
N LEU A 61 -5.07 -0.31 -5.28
CA LEU A 61 -5.93 -1.47 -5.56
C LEU A 61 -7.21 -1.44 -4.73
N ILE A 62 -7.11 -1.23 -3.41
CA ILE A 62 -8.26 -1.19 -2.50
C ILE A 62 -9.16 0.02 -2.81
N MET A 63 -8.55 1.15 -3.17
CA MET A 63 -9.26 2.39 -3.43
C MET A 63 -9.80 2.51 -4.87
N ASP A 64 -9.44 1.58 -5.76
CA ASP A 64 -9.66 1.62 -7.22
C ASP A 64 -9.39 2.99 -7.86
N LYS A 65 -8.39 3.71 -7.34
CA LYS A 65 -7.92 5.00 -7.86
C LYS A 65 -6.47 5.24 -7.48
N LEU A 66 -5.82 6.17 -8.18
CA LEU A 66 -4.45 6.59 -7.88
C LEU A 66 -4.43 7.54 -6.67
N VAL A 67 -4.38 6.97 -5.46
CA VAL A 67 -4.19 7.71 -4.20
C VAL A 67 -2.72 8.06 -4.00
N VAL A 68 -1.83 7.09 -4.24
CA VAL A 68 -0.38 7.26 -4.13
C VAL A 68 0.26 7.09 -5.50
N THR A 69 1.27 7.91 -5.81
CA THR A 69 1.96 7.83 -7.09
C THR A 69 2.78 6.53 -7.18
N GLU A 70 2.69 5.82 -8.31
CA GLU A 70 3.46 4.61 -8.60
C GLU A 70 4.55 4.90 -9.65
N LEU A 71 5.81 4.93 -9.23
CA LEU A 71 6.99 5.08 -10.08
C LEU A 71 7.58 3.70 -10.39
N ILE A 72 7.24 3.18 -11.57
CA ILE A 72 7.55 1.81 -11.98
C ILE A 72 8.55 1.80 -13.14
N GLN A 73 9.60 1.00 -13.02
CA GLN A 73 10.61 0.77 -14.06
C GLN A 73 11.20 2.07 -14.62
N ASN A 74 10.86 2.43 -15.87
CA ASN A 74 11.41 3.61 -16.55
C ASN A 74 10.88 4.92 -15.95
N ASN A 75 9.75 4.88 -15.24
CA ASN A 75 9.21 6.04 -14.53
C ASN A 75 9.92 6.27 -13.19
N LEU A 76 10.71 5.30 -12.70
CA LEU A 76 11.52 5.47 -11.50
C LEU A 76 12.87 6.10 -11.86
N THR A 77 12.88 7.43 -11.94
CA THR A 77 14.07 8.24 -12.22
C THR A 77 14.31 9.21 -11.05
N VAL A 78 15.53 9.73 -10.93
CA VAL A 78 15.82 10.74 -9.89
C VAL A 78 14.91 11.95 -10.01
N THR A 79 14.70 12.44 -11.23
CA THR A 79 13.84 13.60 -11.51
C THR A 79 12.40 13.37 -11.09
N THR A 80 11.81 12.23 -11.47
CA THR A 80 10.42 11.91 -11.10
C THR A 80 10.27 11.67 -9.61
N VAL A 81 11.24 10.99 -8.97
CA VAL A 81 11.23 10.81 -7.51
C VAL A 81 11.28 12.16 -6.78
N GLN A 82 12.15 13.08 -7.21
CA GLN A 82 12.25 14.42 -6.62
C GLN A 82 10.93 15.20 -6.76
N GLN A 83 10.31 15.15 -7.93
CA GLN A 83 9.03 15.81 -8.19
C GLN A 83 7.91 15.27 -7.30
N GLU A 84 7.77 13.94 -7.22
CA GLU A 84 6.71 13.33 -6.41
C GLU A 84 6.95 13.50 -4.91
N LEU A 85 8.21 13.39 -4.45
CA LEU A 85 8.56 13.73 -3.06
C LEU A 85 8.24 15.17 -2.72
N HIS A 86 8.50 16.11 -3.64
CA HIS A 86 8.19 17.52 -3.40
C HIS A 86 6.69 17.73 -3.16
N LYS A 87 5.83 17.06 -3.93
CA LYS A 87 4.37 17.13 -3.74
C LYS A 87 3.97 16.63 -2.36
N ILE A 88 4.47 15.47 -1.93
CA ILE A 88 4.06 14.88 -0.65
C ILE A 88 4.74 15.50 0.58
N LEU A 89 5.77 16.33 0.39
CA LEU A 89 6.44 17.06 1.47
C LEU A 89 5.95 18.50 1.61
N TYR A 90 5.66 19.18 0.49
CA TYR A 90 5.51 20.63 0.48
C TYR A 90 4.18 21.13 -0.12
N ASP A 91 3.54 20.36 -1.01
CA ASP A 91 2.22 20.70 -1.52
C ASP A 91 1.14 20.30 -0.50
N GLN A 92 0.76 21.27 0.34
CA GLN A 92 -0.20 21.07 1.43
C GLN A 92 -1.58 20.62 0.93
N ALA A 93 -2.00 21.05 -0.26
CA ALA A 93 -3.28 20.64 -0.83
C ALA A 93 -3.22 19.17 -1.25
N HIS A 94 -2.14 18.76 -1.89
CA HIS A 94 -1.91 17.36 -2.25
C HIS A 94 -1.81 16.46 -1.02
N VAL A 95 -1.03 16.84 -0.01
CA VAL A 95 -0.91 16.10 1.25
C VAL A 95 -2.26 15.95 1.94
N ALA A 96 -3.04 17.03 2.05
CA ALA A 96 -4.37 16.98 2.66
C ALA A 96 -5.31 16.00 1.93
N GLN A 97 -5.24 15.97 0.60
CA GLN A 97 -6.03 15.04 -0.21
C GLN A 97 -5.60 13.57 0.01
N VAL A 98 -4.29 13.29 0.04
CA VAL A 98 -3.77 11.95 0.35
C VAL A 98 -4.22 11.49 1.74
N LEU A 99 -4.12 12.35 2.75
CA LEU A 99 -4.55 12.01 4.12
C LEU A 99 -6.06 11.77 4.22
N LYS A 100 -6.87 12.52 3.47
CA LYS A 100 -8.31 12.28 3.34
C LYS A 100 -8.60 10.93 2.70
N ASP A 101 -7.87 10.57 1.66
CA ASP A 101 -8.00 9.28 1.00
C ASP A 101 -7.56 8.12 1.91
N TYR A 102 -6.52 8.32 2.73
CA TYR A 102 -6.15 7.35 3.77
C TYR A 102 -7.21 7.17 4.86
N ASN A 103 -8.00 8.21 5.18
CA ASN A 103 -9.14 8.05 6.08
C ASN A 103 -10.23 7.18 5.44
N THR A 104 -10.47 7.38 4.15
CA THR A 104 -11.41 6.55 3.38
C THR A 104 -10.93 5.11 3.32
N LEU A 105 -9.67 4.88 3.00
CA LEU A 105 -9.02 3.56 3.00
C LEU A 105 -9.19 2.85 4.35
N TYR A 106 -8.92 3.55 5.45
CA TYR A 106 -9.07 3.00 6.81
C TYR A 106 -10.52 2.56 7.07
N ASN A 107 -11.50 3.38 6.68
CA ASN A 107 -12.91 3.04 6.85
C ASN A 107 -13.31 1.84 5.98
N THR A 108 -12.82 1.75 4.75
CA THR A 108 -13.04 0.60 3.85
C THR A 108 -12.51 -0.69 4.46
N LEU A 109 -11.30 -0.67 5.01
CA LEU A 109 -10.71 -1.84 5.67
C LEU A 109 -11.49 -2.24 6.93
N LYS A 110 -11.89 -1.26 7.74
CA LYS A 110 -12.63 -1.49 8.98
C LYS A 110 -14.06 -2.02 8.73
N ALA A 111 -14.67 -1.71 7.59
CA ALA A 111 -15.99 -2.22 7.23
C ALA A 111 -16.03 -3.76 7.15
N GLY A 112 -14.88 -4.40 6.90
CA GLY A 112 -14.73 -5.85 6.95
C GLY A 112 -14.79 -6.45 8.36
N GLY A 113 -14.79 -5.64 9.44
CA GLY A 113 -14.79 -6.11 10.82
C GLY A 113 -13.40 -6.53 11.33
N ASN A 114 -13.37 -7.43 12.32
CA ASN A 114 -12.12 -7.93 12.89
C ASN A 114 -11.63 -9.15 12.11
N ALA A 115 -10.63 -8.94 11.25
CA ALA A 115 -10.07 -10.00 10.40
C ALA A 115 -9.54 -11.20 11.21
N SER A 116 -8.90 -10.97 12.37
CA SER A 116 -8.36 -12.04 13.21
C SER A 116 -9.46 -12.88 13.85
N GLU A 117 -10.52 -12.24 14.34
CA GLU A 117 -11.68 -12.92 14.93
C GLU A 117 -12.46 -13.73 13.88
N GLN A 118 -12.65 -13.16 12.69
CA GLN A 118 -13.29 -13.85 11.58
C GLN A 118 -12.49 -15.08 11.12
N ALA A 119 -11.16 -14.92 10.99
CA ALA A 119 -10.28 -16.04 10.66
C ALA A 119 -10.35 -17.14 11.72
N ALA A 120 -10.26 -16.79 13.01
CA ALA A 120 -10.39 -17.74 14.11
C ALA A 120 -11.74 -18.48 14.08
N THR A 121 -12.84 -17.73 13.88
CA THR A 121 -14.19 -18.29 13.77
C THR A 121 -14.31 -19.27 12.61
N ALA A 122 -13.77 -18.92 11.44
CA ALA A 122 -13.78 -19.78 10.26
C ALA A 122 -13.00 -21.08 10.49
N ILE A 123 -11.82 -21.00 11.11
CA ILE A 123 -10.99 -22.17 11.44
C ILE A 123 -11.73 -23.11 12.42
N VAL A 124 -12.28 -22.56 13.52
CA VAL A 124 -13.03 -23.36 14.52
C VAL A 124 -14.25 -24.02 13.89
N SER A 125 -14.98 -23.29 13.03
CA SER A 125 -16.14 -23.83 12.32
C SER A 125 -15.75 -25.00 11.41
N GLN A 126 -14.67 -24.88 10.65
CA GLN A 126 -14.20 -25.96 9.77
C GLN A 126 -13.80 -27.20 10.57
N LEU A 127 -12.98 -27.05 11.62
CA LEU A 127 -12.57 -28.17 12.47
C LEU A 127 -13.75 -28.88 13.14
N THR A 128 -14.75 -28.12 13.60
CA THR A 128 -15.94 -28.69 14.24
C THR A 128 -16.81 -29.44 13.24
N SER A 129 -16.90 -28.98 11.99
CA SER A 129 -17.64 -29.67 10.93
C SER A 129 -17.00 -31.00 10.55
N LEU A 130 -15.66 -31.05 10.48
CA LEU A 130 -14.90 -32.27 10.18
C LEU A 130 -14.99 -33.31 11.30
N ALA A 131 -15.01 -32.87 12.57
CA ALA A 131 -15.16 -33.78 13.71
C ALA A 131 -16.57 -34.39 13.85
N LYS A 132 -17.56 -33.86 13.12
CA LYS A 132 -18.94 -34.36 13.08
C LYS A 132 -19.23 -35.24 11.86
N ALA A 133 -18.29 -35.34 10.92
CA ALA A 133 -18.35 -36.21 9.75
C ALA A 133 -17.66 -37.54 10.04
#